data_AF-G4YRF2-F1
#
_entry.id   AF-G4YRF2-F1
#
_cell.length_a   1.000
_cell.length_b   1.000
_cell.length_c   1.000
_cell.angle_alpha   90.00
_cell.angle_beta   90.00
_cell.angle_gamma   90.00
#
_symmetry.space_group_name_H-M   'P 1'
#
loop_
_entity.id
_entity.type
_entity.pdbx_description
1 polymer ?
#
loop_
_entity_poly.entity_id
_entity_poly.type
_entity_poly.pdbx_seq_one_letter_code
_entity_poly.pdbx_strand_id
1 'polypeptide(L)' 'LGLHIVGDSNLILTQLQKRRVPRARHLQGLYGQCRILADRLMVSSWSHHLRHFNKTADGLANIAMDTKQSK' A
#
# COMPACT_ATOMS: atom_id res chain seq x y z
N LEU A 1 -19.77 3.52 -5.78
CA LEU A 1 -18.56 2.90 -6.38
C LEU A 1 -17.35 3.54 -5.76
N GLY A 2 -16.33 2.77 -5.38
CA GLY A 2 -15.07 3.30 -4.85
C GLY A 2 -13.97 2.27 -5.02
N LEU A 3 -12.71 2.71 -5.03
CA LEU A 3 -11.57 1.83 -5.32
C LEU A 3 -11.40 0.76 -4.22
N HIS A 4 -11.13 -0.48 -4.60
CA HIS A 4 -10.75 -1.55 -3.69
C HIS A 4 -9.24 -1.77 -3.76
N ILE A 5 -8.57 -1.74 -2.61
CA ILE A 5 -7.11 -1.95 -2.53
C ILE A 5 -6.82 -3.33 -1.96
N VAL A 6 -5.96 -4.07 -2.65
CA VAL A 6 -5.43 -5.37 -2.21
C VAL A 6 -3.93 -5.24 -2.00
N GLY A 7 -3.41 -5.86 -0.94
CA GLY A 7 -1.97 -5.93 -0.70
C GLY A 7 -1.62 -7.00 0.33
N ASP A 8 -0.33 -7.30 0.45
CA ASP A 8 0.21 -8.34 1.33
C ASP A 8 0.88 -7.80 2.60
N SER A 9 1.01 -6.47 2.73
CA SER A 9 1.39 -5.84 3.99
C SER A 9 0.15 -5.51 4.83
N ASN A 10 -0.25 -6.46 5.69
CA ASN A 10 -1.38 -6.24 6.60
C ASN A 10 -1.19 -5.00 7.50
N LEU A 11 0.06 -4.68 7.86
CA LEU A 11 0.41 -3.51 8.67
C LEU A 11 0.03 -2.20 7.96
N ILE A 12 0.47 -2.03 6.70
CA ILE A 12 0.23 -0.82 5.92
C ILE A 12 -1.26 -0.67 5.61
N LEU A 13 -1.91 -1.76 5.19
CA LEU A 13 -3.35 -1.75 4.93
C LEU A 13 -4.15 -1.34 6.18
N THR A 14 -3.81 -1.92 7.34
CA THR A 14 -4.47 -1.57 8.61
C THR A 14 -4.22 -0.10 8.99
N GLN A 15 -3.00 0.41 8.78
CA GLN A 15 -2.68 1.82 9.05
C GLN A 15 -3.52 2.76 8.18
N LEU A 16 -3.59 2.52 6.87
CA LEU A 16 -4.36 3.35 5.96
C LEU A 16 -5.86 3.24 6.21
N GLN A 17 -6.38 2.01 6.40
CA GLN A 17 -7.80 1.76 6.68
C GLN A 17 -8.24 2.43 7.98
N LYS A 18 -7.50 2.23 9.08
CA LYS A 18 -7.84 2.76 10.41
C LYS A 18 -7.34 4.20 10.63
N ARG A 19 -6.78 4.83 9.60
CA ARG A 19 -6.16 6.16 9.66
C ARG A 19 -5.15 6.31 10.80
N ARG A 20 -4.36 5.25 11.05
CA ARG A 20 -3.33 5.22 12.10
C ARG A 20 -1.97 5.61 11.54
N VAL A 21 -1.49 6.77 11.96
CA VAL A 21 -0.17 7.29 11.58
C VAL A 21 0.94 6.34 12.06
N PRO A 22 1.96 6.03 11.23
CA PRO A 22 3.12 5.27 11.66
C PRO A 22 3.88 5.94 12.80
N ARG A 23 4.39 5.14 13.75
CA ARG A 23 5.25 5.64 14.84
C ARG A 23 6.62 6.09 14.32
N ALA A 24 7.14 5.41 13.30
CA ALA A 24 8.42 5.75 12.68
C ALA A 24 8.29 7.07 11.90
N ARG A 25 8.99 8.12 12.36
CA ARG A 25 8.89 9.48 11.82
C ARG A 25 9.17 9.55 10.31
N HIS A 26 10.16 8.78 9.84
CA HIS A 26 10.53 8.75 8.41
C HIS A 26 9.42 8.19 7.50
N LEU A 27 8.41 7.49 8.04
CA LEU A 27 7.28 6.97 7.27
C LEU A 27 6.04 7.88 7.30
N GLN A 28 5.99 8.88 8.19
CA GLN A 28 4.80 9.70 8.37
C GLN A 28 4.47 10.55 7.13
N GLY A 29 5.50 11.05 6.44
CA GLY A 29 5.34 11.78 5.19
C GLY A 29 4.70 10.93 4.10
N LEU A 30 5.22 9.70 3.89
CA LEU A 30 4.67 8.76 2.92
C LEU A 30 3.23 8.36 3.26
N TYR A 31 2.96 8.08 4.53
CA TYR A 31 1.60 7.78 5.00
C TYR A 31 0.63 8.93 4.69
N GLY A 32 1.03 10.19 4.92
CA GLY A 32 0.20 11.35 4.61
C GLY A 32 -0.16 11.45 3.13
N GLN A 33 0.83 11.25 2.25
CA GLN A 33 0.61 11.24 0.79
C GLN A 33 -0.34 10.11 0.37
N CYS A 34 -0.11 8.88 0.85
CA CYS A 34 -0.99 7.74 0.57
C CYS A 34 -2.42 7.98 1.06
N ARG A 35 -2.60 8.61 2.23
CA ARG A 35 -3.93 8.90 2.78
C ARG A 35 -4.68 9.94 1.94
N ILE A 36 -4.00 11.02 1.54
CA ILE A 36 -4.58 12.04 0.65
C ILE A 36 -5.01 11.41 -0.68
N LEU A 37 -4.17 10.57 -1.27
CA LEU A 37 -4.51 9.85 -2.50
C LEU A 37 -5.70 8.90 -2.30
N ALA A 38 -5.72 8.14 -1.20
CA ALA A 38 -6.82 7.24 -0.89
C ALA A 38 -8.16 7.99 -0.73
N ASP A 39 -8.13 9.18 -0.12
CA ASP A 39 -9.31 10.05 0.00
C ASP A 39 -9.74 10.59 -1.37
N ARG A 40 -8.81 11.06 -2.21
CA ARG A 40 -9.10 11.57 -3.57
C ARG A 40 -9.65 10.49 -4.51
N LEU A 41 -9.14 9.26 -4.41
CA LEU A 41 -9.56 8.12 -5.23
C LEU A 41 -10.80 7.41 -4.68
N MET A 42 -11.39 7.93 -3.60
CA MET A 42 -12.57 7.34 -2.95
C MET A 42 -12.36 5.85 -2.64
N VAL A 43 -11.21 5.51 -2.06
CA VAL A 43 -10.92 4.12 -1.65
C VAL A 43 -11.96 3.68 -0.63
N SER A 44 -12.72 2.64 -0.99
CA SER A 44 -13.87 2.17 -0.23
C SER A 44 -13.56 0.99 0.68
N SER A 45 -12.55 0.18 0.31
CA SER A 45 -12.28 -1.08 0.98
C SER A 45 -10.82 -1.51 0.79
N TRP A 46 -10.33 -2.28 1.76
CA TRP A 46 -8.96 -2.76 1.84
C TRP A 46 -9.00 -4.25 2.17
N SER A 47 -8.26 -5.07 1.43
CA SER A 47 -8.16 -6.51 1.68
C SER A 47 -6.70 -6.94 1.77
N HIS A 48 -6.38 -7.64 2.86
CA HIS A 48 -5.10 -8.30 2.99
C HIS A 48 -5.12 -9.65 2.27
N HIS A 49 -4.18 -9.86 1.36
CA HIS A 49 -3.92 -11.14 0.71
C HIS A 49 -2.55 -11.65 1.12
N LEU A 50 -2.40 -12.97 1.30
CA LEU A 50 -1.05 -13.54 1.46
C LEU A 50 -0.20 -13.23 0.21
N ARG A 51 1.12 -13.09 0.38
CA ARG A 51 2.06 -12.81 -0.73
C ARG A 51 1.90 -13.76 -1.93
N HIS A 52 1.58 -15.03 -1.67
CA HIS A 52 1.29 -16.01 -2.71
C HIS A 52 0.10 -15.63 -3.63
N PHE A 53 -0.80 -14.77 -3.16
CA PHE A 53 -1.93 -14.25 -3.92
C PHE A 53 -1.72 -12.80 -4.41
N ASN A 54 -0.56 -12.20 -4.17
CA ASN A 54 -0.17 -10.86 -4.64
C ASN A 54 1.01 -10.91 -5.63
N LYS A 55 1.16 -12.02 -6.36
CA LYS A 55 2.34 -12.36 -7.19
C LYS A 55 2.70 -11.29 -8.24
N THR A 56 1.72 -10.63 -8.84
CA THR A 56 1.99 -9.62 -9.87
C THR A 56 2.68 -8.39 -9.27
N ALA A 57 2.14 -7.86 -8.17
CA ALA A 57 2.74 -6.73 -7.48
C ALA A 57 4.11 -7.11 -6.89
N ASP A 58 4.22 -8.31 -6.32
CA ASP A 58 5.46 -8.84 -5.79
C ASP A 58 6.54 -8.99 -6.88
N GLY A 59 6.19 -9.55 -8.03
CA GLY A 59 7.09 -9.71 -9.17
C GLY A 59 7.60 -8.37 -9.70
N LEU A 60 6.72 -7.37 -9.82
CA LEU A 60 7.13 -6.02 -10.22
C LEU A 60 8.08 -5.37 -9.20
N ALA A 61 7.79 -5.54 -7.90
CA ALA A 61 8.65 -5.05 -6.84
C ALA A 61 10.03 -5.71 -6.87
N ASN A 62 10.09 -7.04 -7.06
CA ASN A 62 11.36 -7.78 -7.16
C ASN A 62 12.16 -7.35 -8.40
N ILE A 63 11.53 -7.23 -9.57
CA ILE A 63 12.21 -6.72 -10.78
C ILE A 63 12.82 -5.34 -10.52
N ALA A 64 12.07 -4.43 -9.89
CA ALA A 64 12.57 -3.10 -9.59
C ALA A 64 13.73 -3.12 -8.59
N MET A 65 13.69 -3.99 -7.57
CA MET A 65 14.79 -4.16 -6.62
C MET A 65 16.04 -4.73 -7.28
N ASP A 66 15.90 -5.77 -8.11
CA ASP A 66 17.01 -6.46 -8.78
C ASP A 66 17.69 -5.55 -9.80
N THR A 67 16.90 -4.82 -10.58
CA THR A 67 17.42 -3.91 -11.63
C THR A 67 17.78 -2.52 -11.10
N LYS A 68 17.36 -2.18 -9.88
CA LYS A 68 17.42 -0.83 -9.29
C LYS A 68 16.73 0.24 -10.15
N GLN A 69 15.71 -0.16 -10.92
CA GLN A 69 14.95 0.72 -11.81
C GLN A 69 13.46 0.61 -11.50
N SER A 70 12.77 1.74 -11.39
CA SER A 70 11.31 1.73 -11.42
C SER A 70 10.84 1.65 -12.87
N LYS A 71 9.79 0.86 -13.11
CA LYS A 71 9.00 0.95 -14.34
C LYS A 71 8.15 2.21 -14.35
#